data_AF-A0A3D0P1Z8-F1
#
_entry.id   AF-A0A3D0P1Z8-F1
#
_cell.length_a   1.000
_cell.length_b   1.000
_cell.length_c   1.000
_cell.angle_alpha   90.00
_cell.angle_beta   90.00
_cell.angle_gamma   90.00
#
_symmetry.space_group_name_H-M   'P 1'
#
loop_
_entity.id
_entity.type
_entity.pdbx_description
1 polymer ?
#
loop_
_entity_poly.entity_id
_entity_poly.type
_entity_poly.pdbx_seq_one_letter_code
_entity_poly.pdbx_strand_id
1 'polypeptide(L)'
;MRNLFKAIFAVAAIVSLNAAAFGQIGYSITDNNRDVTNLPQQYYQFDLATGQGTLISQLSLNGQTIRREYEGLASIGSVLYGVAEFDTELCNTGSDPVTGLASDLRLFRTPGTYPQANGVSGPIGPQIGETCFPSGFTEAAAAYNATDGWIYAIASDDTLPANAPRSRLFRISPTTGLATQIGSGATAAGLIKTADSQGGDENPYFDGLAVTADGRIFASENRFNNNAGANGSIYQLFATGANAGRARFITNTLPTDVNRDTGLAAFGNTLYLLLEDGRVYTITDLTPGPAGTAKATALVFPLGNPANSNTLSTPGCLSTGAFCGDLEGFDIPVLPIR
;
A
#
# COMPACT_ATOMS: atom_id res chain seq x y z
N MET A 1 36.45 -26.98 -16.01
CA MET A 1 36.28 -26.58 -14.58
C MET A 1 36.02 -25.08 -14.39
N ARG A 2 36.85 -24.18 -14.95
CA ARG A 2 36.70 -22.72 -14.75
C ARG A 2 35.35 -22.12 -15.21
N ASN A 3 34.73 -22.65 -16.26
CA ASN A 3 33.41 -22.20 -16.72
C ASN A 3 32.23 -22.76 -15.89
N LEU A 4 32.40 -23.96 -15.32
CA LEU A 4 31.40 -24.59 -14.44
C LEU A 4 31.32 -23.84 -13.10
N PHE A 5 32.46 -23.44 -12.53
CA PHE A 5 32.49 -22.61 -11.32
C PHE A 5 31.86 -21.23 -11.52
N LYS A 6 32.05 -20.61 -12.68
CA LYS A 6 31.38 -19.34 -13.02
C LYS A 6 29.86 -19.51 -13.14
N ALA A 7 29.40 -20.59 -13.76
CA ALA A 7 27.98 -20.91 -13.86
C ALA A 7 27.37 -21.18 -12.47
N ILE A 8 28.06 -21.94 -11.62
CA ILE A 8 27.62 -22.22 -10.24
C ILE A 8 27.59 -20.93 -9.40
N PHE A 9 28.58 -20.05 -9.52
CA PHE A 9 28.57 -18.74 -8.85
C PHE A 9 27.46 -17.83 -9.38
N ALA A 10 27.18 -17.84 -10.69
CA ALA A 10 26.08 -17.08 -11.26
C ALA A 10 24.72 -17.61 -10.78
N VAL A 11 24.53 -18.94 -10.74
CA VAL A 11 23.30 -19.56 -10.20
C VAL A 11 23.18 -19.31 -8.70
N ALA A 12 24.25 -19.44 -7.92
CA ALA A 12 24.23 -19.13 -6.49
C ALA A 12 23.95 -17.64 -6.22
N ALA A 13 24.49 -16.73 -7.05
CA ALA A 13 24.21 -15.31 -6.99
C ALA A 13 22.73 -15.02 -7.32
N ILE A 14 22.19 -15.61 -8.39
CA ILE A 14 20.77 -15.47 -8.79
C ILE A 14 19.85 -16.06 -7.71
N VAL A 15 20.19 -17.22 -7.13
CA VAL A 15 19.42 -17.84 -6.03
C VAL A 15 19.53 -17.00 -4.76
N SER A 16 20.69 -16.39 -4.46
CA SER A 16 20.87 -15.52 -3.30
C SER A 16 20.19 -14.15 -3.44
N LEU A 17 20.07 -13.63 -4.67
CA LEU A 17 19.32 -12.41 -4.96
C LEU A 17 17.79 -12.65 -4.89
N ASN A 18 17.34 -13.89 -5.12
CA ASN A 18 15.96 -14.32 -4.88
C ASN A 18 15.70 -14.77 -3.42
N ALA A 19 16.72 -14.83 -2.56
CA ALA A 19 16.55 -15.27 -1.17
C ALA A 19 15.71 -14.30 -0.33
N ALA A 20 15.55 -13.05 -0.77
CA ALA A 20 14.67 -12.07 -0.13
C ALA A 20 13.17 -12.44 -0.25
N ALA A 21 12.79 -13.41 -1.09
CA ALA A 21 11.41 -13.73 -1.41
C ALA A 21 10.94 -15.12 -0.90
N PHE A 22 11.73 -15.86 -0.10
CA PHE A 22 11.32 -17.21 0.32
C PHE A 22 10.12 -17.19 1.28
N GLY A 23 8.93 -17.35 0.71
CA GLY A 23 7.68 -17.64 1.41
C GLY A 23 6.94 -16.45 2.01
N GLN A 24 7.22 -15.21 1.58
CA GLN A 24 6.35 -14.10 1.97
C GLN A 24 5.01 -14.18 1.25
N ILE A 25 3.95 -14.06 2.04
CA ILE A 25 2.59 -13.92 1.56
C ILE A 25 2.22 -12.45 1.65
N GLY A 26 1.89 -11.86 0.51
CA GLY A 26 1.31 -10.52 0.42
C GLY A 26 -0.20 -10.59 0.28
N TYR A 27 -0.88 -9.52 0.70
CA TYR A 27 -2.31 -9.34 0.54
C TYR A 27 -2.57 -8.00 -0.15
N SER A 28 -3.54 -7.98 -1.06
CA SER A 28 -3.96 -6.75 -1.74
C SER A 28 -5.44 -6.82 -2.07
N ILE A 29 -6.07 -5.66 -2.18
CA ILE A 29 -7.44 -5.52 -2.65
C ILE A 29 -7.38 -4.81 -4.00
N THR A 30 -8.11 -5.31 -4.99
CA THR A 30 -8.30 -4.51 -6.21
C THR A 30 -9.26 -3.39 -5.84
N ASP A 31 -8.82 -2.15 -5.97
CA ASP A 31 -9.72 -1.13 -6.43
C ASP A 31 -10.27 -1.60 -7.81
N ASN A 32 -11.55 -1.45 -8.09
CA ASN A 32 -12.03 -1.65 -9.46
C ASN A 32 -12.68 -0.36 -9.96
N ASN A 33 -12.32 0.77 -9.35
CA ASN A 33 -12.97 2.05 -9.48
C ASN A 33 -14.48 1.85 -9.38
N ARG A 34 -14.99 1.33 -8.26
CA ARG A 34 -16.41 0.97 -8.11
C ARG A 34 -17.30 2.17 -8.42
N ASP A 35 -16.87 3.36 -8.07
CA ASP A 35 -17.58 4.62 -8.36
C ASP A 35 -17.79 4.86 -9.86
N VAL A 36 -16.97 4.22 -10.70
CA VAL A 36 -17.01 4.32 -12.16
C VAL A 36 -17.55 3.03 -12.83
N THR A 37 -17.11 1.85 -12.39
CA THR A 37 -17.35 0.56 -13.09
C THR A 37 -18.43 -0.31 -12.43
N ASN A 38 -18.80 -0.03 -11.18
CA ASN A 38 -19.70 -0.86 -10.34
C ASN A 38 -19.24 -2.32 -10.14
N LEU A 39 -17.98 -2.66 -10.40
CA LEU A 39 -17.45 -3.99 -10.11
C LEU A 39 -17.17 -4.16 -8.61
N PRO A 40 -17.37 -5.36 -8.04
CA PRO A 40 -17.01 -5.61 -6.64
C PRO A 40 -15.48 -5.69 -6.51
N GLN A 41 -14.94 -5.05 -5.47
CA GLN A 41 -13.53 -5.23 -5.10
C GLN A 41 -13.19 -6.71 -4.86
N GLN A 42 -11.99 -7.10 -5.26
CA GLN A 42 -11.50 -8.47 -5.18
C GLN A 42 -10.31 -8.53 -4.23
N TYR A 43 -10.40 -9.41 -3.24
CA TYR A 43 -9.37 -9.58 -2.23
C TYR A 43 -8.46 -10.75 -2.59
N TYR A 44 -7.16 -10.47 -2.72
CA TYR A 44 -6.15 -11.43 -3.17
C TYR A 44 -5.11 -11.73 -2.09
N GLN A 45 -4.62 -12.96 -2.17
CA GLN A 45 -3.37 -13.40 -1.56
C GLN A 45 -2.34 -13.64 -2.66
N PHE A 46 -1.09 -13.24 -2.43
CA PHE A 46 0.01 -13.47 -3.36
C PHE A 46 1.17 -14.18 -2.67
N ASP A 47 1.68 -15.26 -3.26
CA ASP A 47 2.97 -15.82 -2.90
C ASP A 47 4.07 -15.07 -3.64
N LEU A 48 4.84 -14.25 -2.92
CA LEU A 48 5.90 -13.42 -3.51
C LEU A 48 7.16 -14.22 -3.86
N ALA A 49 7.24 -15.50 -3.50
CA ALA A 49 8.30 -16.39 -4.00
C ALA A 49 8.01 -16.83 -5.45
N THR A 50 6.74 -17.04 -5.76
CA THR A 50 6.32 -17.67 -7.02
C THR A 50 5.60 -16.71 -7.97
N GLY A 51 5.04 -15.61 -7.46
CA GLY A 51 4.11 -14.71 -8.17
C GLY A 51 2.71 -15.27 -8.35
N GLN A 52 2.40 -16.38 -7.65
CA GLN A 52 1.09 -16.99 -7.73
C GLN A 52 0.07 -16.22 -6.87
N GLY A 53 -0.96 -15.68 -7.51
CA GLY A 53 -2.11 -15.11 -6.80
C GLY A 53 -3.21 -16.14 -6.56
N THR A 54 -3.95 -15.91 -5.49
CA THR A 54 -5.16 -16.65 -5.13
C THR A 54 -6.24 -15.63 -4.80
N LEU A 55 -7.35 -15.63 -5.54
CA LEU A 55 -8.53 -14.88 -5.17
C LEU A 55 -9.11 -15.48 -3.89
N ILE A 56 -9.11 -14.72 -2.81
CA ILE A 56 -9.73 -15.13 -1.54
C ILE A 56 -11.25 -14.97 -1.67
N SER A 57 -11.70 -13.82 -2.18
CA SER A 57 -13.12 -13.46 -2.21
C SER A 57 -13.38 -12.18 -2.99
N GLN A 58 -14.60 -12.03 -3.50
CA GLN A 58 -15.16 -10.70 -3.77
C GLN A 58 -15.64 -10.08 -2.44
N LEU A 59 -15.36 -8.81 -2.24
CA LEU A 59 -15.73 -8.10 -1.02
C LEU A 59 -17.23 -7.76 -1.02
N SER A 60 -17.99 -8.53 -0.23
CA SER A 60 -19.41 -8.30 0.04
C SER A 60 -19.74 -8.65 1.50
N LEU A 61 -20.62 -7.88 2.12
CA LEU A 61 -21.08 -8.09 3.49
C LEU A 61 -22.60 -8.25 3.48
N ASN A 62 -23.11 -9.34 4.05
CA ASN A 62 -24.55 -9.64 4.11
C ASN A 62 -25.25 -9.60 2.74
N GLY A 63 -24.55 -9.99 1.67
CA GLY A 63 -25.06 -9.96 0.30
C GLY A 63 -25.08 -8.56 -0.34
N GLN A 64 -24.58 -7.54 0.34
CA GLN A 64 -24.36 -6.21 -0.21
C GLN A 64 -22.89 -6.05 -0.60
N THR A 65 -22.64 -5.51 -1.79
CA THR A 65 -21.29 -5.10 -2.18
C THR A 65 -20.85 -3.93 -1.31
N ILE A 66 -19.61 -3.95 -0.83
CA ILE A 66 -19.06 -2.84 -0.05
C ILE A 66 -19.11 -1.56 -0.88
N ARG A 67 -19.55 -0.45 -0.26
CA ARG A 67 -19.66 0.83 -0.96
C ARG A 67 -18.31 1.49 -1.23
N ARG A 68 -17.40 1.44 -0.25
CA ARG A 68 -16.11 2.15 -0.25
C ARG A 68 -14.94 1.25 -0.62
N GLU A 69 -13.92 1.84 -1.22
CA GLU A 69 -12.73 1.15 -1.68
C GLU A 69 -11.74 1.00 -0.53
N TYR A 70 -11.20 -0.19 -0.33
CA TYR A 70 -10.24 -0.45 0.74
C TYR A 70 -8.84 -0.45 0.16
N GLU A 71 -8.20 0.71 0.25
CA GLU A 71 -6.91 1.00 -0.39
C GLU A 71 -5.75 1.05 0.60
N GLY A 72 -6.02 1.08 1.90
CA GLY A 72 -5.01 0.93 2.93
C GLY A 72 -5.07 -0.43 3.59
N LEU A 73 -3.97 -1.18 3.60
CA LEU A 73 -3.85 -2.43 4.37
C LEU A 73 -2.73 -2.36 5.41
N ALA A 74 -3.03 -2.75 6.65
CA ALA A 74 -2.07 -2.80 7.74
C ALA A 74 -2.23 -4.09 8.56
N SER A 75 -1.19 -4.90 8.67
CA SER A 75 -1.22 -6.13 9.45
C SER A 75 -0.70 -5.95 10.88
N ILE A 76 -1.46 -6.47 11.84
CA ILE A 76 -1.09 -6.54 13.24
C ILE A 76 -1.11 -8.01 13.66
N GLY A 77 0.07 -8.61 13.79
CA GLY A 77 0.19 -10.03 14.06
C GLY A 77 -0.42 -10.86 12.92
N SER A 78 -1.47 -11.64 13.22
CA SER A 78 -2.18 -12.47 12.25
C SER A 78 -3.45 -11.83 11.72
N VAL A 79 -3.67 -10.54 11.95
CA VAL A 79 -4.92 -9.85 11.59
C VAL A 79 -4.59 -8.73 10.63
N LEU A 80 -5.34 -8.64 9.54
CA LEU A 80 -5.24 -7.56 8.59
C LEU A 80 -6.28 -6.49 8.91
N TYR A 81 -5.89 -5.23 8.83
CA TYR A 81 -6.76 -4.08 8.99
C TYR A 81 -6.85 -3.36 7.65
N GLY A 82 -8.06 -3.09 7.19
CA GLY A 82 -8.30 -2.24 6.03
C GLY A 82 -8.72 -0.84 6.48
N VAL A 83 -8.18 0.16 5.79
CA VAL A 83 -8.56 1.56 5.86
C VAL A 83 -9.21 1.91 4.53
N ALA A 84 -10.45 2.39 4.59
CA ALA A 84 -11.19 2.75 3.40
C ALA A 84 -10.77 4.12 2.85
N GLU A 85 -10.81 4.23 1.53
CA GLU A 85 -10.83 5.49 0.77
C GLU A 85 -11.91 6.44 1.30
N PHE A 86 -11.72 7.71 0.99
CA PHE A 86 -12.43 8.85 1.52
C PHE A 86 -13.61 9.20 0.64
N ASP A 87 -14.67 9.72 1.26
CA ASP A 87 -15.78 10.35 0.54
C ASP A 87 -16.13 11.63 1.31
N THR A 88 -16.93 12.48 0.70
CA THR A 88 -17.53 13.72 1.19
C THR A 88 -18.36 13.58 2.47
N GLU A 89 -18.51 12.38 3.02
CA GLU A 89 -19.44 12.06 4.11
C GLU A 89 -18.85 12.35 5.51
N LEU A 90 -19.73 12.69 6.47
CA LEU A 90 -19.36 13.13 7.82
C LEU A 90 -19.00 11.97 8.74
N CYS A 91 -18.05 12.20 9.66
CA CYS A 91 -17.64 11.22 10.64
C CYS A 91 -18.49 11.25 11.93
N ASN A 92 -18.37 10.21 12.74
CA ASN A 92 -19.17 9.91 13.93
C ASN A 92 -20.67 9.76 13.63
N THR A 93 -21.00 9.15 12.49
CA THR A 93 -22.39 8.91 12.10
C THR A 93 -22.98 7.69 12.80
N GLY A 94 -22.14 6.79 13.34
CA GLY A 94 -22.58 5.57 14.00
C GLY A 94 -23.18 4.55 13.01
N SER A 95 -23.03 4.79 11.72
CA SER A 95 -23.48 3.91 10.64
C SER A 95 -22.32 3.08 10.13
N ASP A 96 -22.58 1.80 9.86
CA ASP A 96 -21.62 0.90 9.20
C ASP A 96 -21.42 1.39 7.77
N PRO A 97 -20.22 1.82 7.36
CA PRO A 97 -19.99 2.40 6.04
C PRO A 97 -19.99 1.41 4.89
N VAL A 98 -20.01 0.12 5.20
CA VAL A 98 -20.37 -0.91 4.22
C VAL A 98 -21.84 -0.76 3.81
N THR A 99 -22.67 -0.14 4.66
CA THR A 99 -24.08 0.23 4.41
C THR A 99 -24.34 1.76 4.36
N GLY A 100 -23.39 2.63 4.78
CA GLY A 100 -23.41 4.10 4.60
C GLY A 100 -22.52 4.95 5.54
N LEU A 101 -22.05 6.10 5.01
CA LEU A 101 -21.64 7.38 5.64
C LEU A 101 -20.22 7.65 6.21
N ALA A 102 -19.32 6.72 6.55
CA ALA A 102 -18.01 7.09 7.17
C ALA A 102 -16.77 6.31 6.68
N SER A 103 -15.58 6.91 6.65
CA SER A 103 -14.34 6.12 6.49
C SER A 103 -14.11 5.30 7.77
N ASP A 104 -13.85 4.00 7.62
CA ASP A 104 -13.65 3.08 8.75
C ASP A 104 -12.29 2.38 8.76
N LEU A 105 -11.96 1.91 9.96
CA LEU A 105 -10.96 0.90 10.19
C LEU A 105 -11.67 -0.43 10.41
N ARG A 106 -11.35 -1.44 9.61
CA ARG A 106 -12.01 -2.75 9.65
C ARG A 106 -11.04 -3.90 9.65
N LEU A 107 -11.41 -5.01 10.31
CA LEU A 107 -10.64 -6.25 10.20
C LEU A 107 -10.95 -6.98 8.91
N PHE A 108 -9.92 -7.47 8.24
CA PHE A 108 -10.00 -8.43 7.16
C PHE A 108 -9.52 -9.80 7.64
N ARG A 109 -10.25 -10.82 7.22
CA ARG A 109 -9.98 -12.22 7.52
C ARG A 109 -9.24 -12.82 6.35
N THR A 110 -8.09 -13.35 6.65
CA THR A 110 -7.30 -14.17 5.73
C THR A 110 -7.47 -15.64 6.06
N PRO A 111 -7.25 -16.53 5.08
CA PRO A 111 -7.21 -17.96 5.34
C PRO A 111 -6.32 -18.27 6.55
N GLY A 112 -6.87 -18.98 7.55
CA GLY A 112 -6.18 -19.31 8.80
C GLY A 112 -6.63 -18.52 10.03
N THR A 113 -7.16 -17.30 9.86
CA THR A 113 -7.61 -16.49 11.01
C THR A 113 -8.79 -17.09 11.79
N TYR A 114 -8.77 -16.92 13.12
CA TYR A 114 -9.78 -17.47 14.03
C TYR A 114 -11.22 -17.12 13.63
N PRO A 115 -12.17 -18.08 13.68
CA PRO A 115 -13.59 -17.74 13.61
C PRO A 115 -13.95 -16.89 14.84
N GLN A 116 -14.53 -15.70 14.63
CA GLN A 116 -15.10 -14.94 15.74
C GLN A 116 -16.30 -15.69 16.32
N ALA A 117 -16.51 -15.55 17.63
CA ALA A 117 -17.57 -16.18 18.40
C ALA A 117 -19.01 -15.86 17.91
N ASN A 118 -19.18 -14.96 16.95
CA ASN A 118 -20.45 -14.37 16.56
C ASN A 118 -20.96 -14.80 15.16
N GLY A 119 -20.40 -15.83 14.54
CA GLY A 119 -21.03 -16.51 13.40
C GLY A 119 -21.09 -15.76 12.06
N VAL A 120 -20.48 -14.57 11.94
CA VAL A 120 -20.36 -13.87 10.65
C VAL A 120 -19.40 -14.68 9.76
N SER A 121 -19.86 -15.18 8.61
CA SER A 121 -19.04 -15.86 7.61
C SER A 121 -18.52 -14.86 6.55
N GLY A 122 -17.32 -15.07 6.02
CA GLY A 122 -16.74 -14.24 4.94
C GLY A 122 -15.40 -13.58 5.28
N PRO A 123 -14.76 -12.93 4.31
CA PRO A 123 -13.44 -12.26 4.44
C PRO A 123 -13.49 -10.94 5.23
N ILE A 124 -14.67 -10.36 5.43
CA ILE A 124 -14.83 -9.07 6.09
C ILE A 124 -15.18 -9.29 7.56
N GLY A 125 -14.35 -8.75 8.43
CA GLY A 125 -14.52 -8.76 9.89
C GLY A 125 -15.28 -7.55 10.42
N PRO A 126 -15.34 -7.39 11.75
CA PRO A 126 -16.03 -6.27 12.37
C PRO A 126 -15.30 -4.94 12.10
N GLN A 127 -16.08 -3.87 12.07
CA GLN A 127 -15.58 -2.51 12.19
C GLN A 127 -14.95 -2.30 13.56
N ILE A 128 -13.78 -1.67 13.58
CA ILE A 128 -13.09 -1.25 14.81
C ILE A 128 -13.53 0.15 15.22
N GLY A 129 -13.70 1.04 14.24
CA GLY A 129 -14.22 2.39 14.46
C GLY A 129 -14.15 3.22 13.19
N GLU A 130 -14.56 4.48 13.30
CA GLU A 130 -14.49 5.46 12.22
C GLU A 130 -13.18 6.25 12.31
N THR A 131 -12.45 6.33 11.21
CA THR A 131 -11.15 7.03 11.13
C THR A 131 -11.27 8.52 11.32
N CYS A 132 -12.43 9.09 11.04
CA CYS A 132 -12.72 10.51 11.22
C CYS A 132 -11.79 11.45 10.45
N PHE A 133 -11.44 11.09 9.22
CA PHE A 133 -10.65 11.96 8.38
C PHE A 133 -11.43 13.18 7.87
N PRO A 134 -10.78 14.33 7.65
CA PRO A 134 -11.40 15.45 6.94
C PRO A 134 -11.92 15.03 5.56
N SER A 135 -13.06 15.58 5.12
CA SER A 135 -13.59 15.37 3.77
C SER A 135 -12.65 15.96 2.70
N GLY A 136 -12.68 15.38 1.50
CA GLY A 136 -12.03 15.92 0.30
C GLY A 136 -10.79 15.16 -0.17
N PHE A 137 -10.40 14.10 0.53
CA PHE A 137 -9.40 13.15 -0.01
C PHE A 137 -10.05 12.18 -0.98
N THR A 138 -9.22 11.57 -1.81
CA THR A 138 -9.55 10.65 -2.91
C THR A 138 -8.72 9.38 -2.88
N GLU A 139 -7.76 9.23 -1.95
CA GLU A 139 -6.95 8.01 -1.86
C GLU A 139 -6.51 7.76 -0.42
N ALA A 140 -6.46 6.48 -0.03
CA ALA A 140 -5.94 6.00 1.24
C ALA A 140 -4.81 4.98 1.07
N ALA A 141 -3.82 5.05 1.96
CA ALA A 141 -2.95 3.90 2.20
C ALA A 141 -2.63 3.79 3.68
N ALA A 142 -2.31 2.59 4.15
CA ALA A 142 -2.08 2.33 5.56
C ALA A 142 -0.92 1.36 5.77
N ALA A 143 -0.30 1.42 6.94
CA ALA A 143 0.68 0.44 7.40
C ALA A 143 0.80 0.47 8.93
N TYR A 144 1.09 -0.68 9.55
CA TYR A 144 1.24 -0.78 11.00
C TYR A 144 2.69 -0.58 11.45
N ASN A 145 2.89 0.25 12.47
CA ASN A 145 4.17 0.40 13.14
C ASN A 145 4.21 -0.40 14.45
N ALA A 146 4.91 -1.54 14.42
CA ALA A 146 5.10 -2.37 15.61
C ALA A 146 5.93 -1.68 16.71
N THR A 147 6.68 -0.63 16.38
CA THR A 147 7.55 0.08 17.35
C THR A 147 6.75 0.92 18.34
N ASP A 148 5.63 1.52 17.89
CA ASP A 148 4.80 2.40 18.70
C ASP A 148 3.34 1.92 18.85
N GLY A 149 2.95 0.88 18.12
CA GLY A 149 1.65 0.26 18.22
C GLY A 149 0.53 0.97 17.47
N TRP A 150 0.84 1.90 16.56
CA TRP A 150 -0.14 2.64 15.77
C TRP A 150 -0.23 2.15 14.34
N ILE A 151 -1.42 2.26 13.74
CA ILE A 151 -1.56 2.23 12.29
C ILE A 151 -1.29 3.65 11.79
N TYR A 152 -0.42 3.79 10.81
CA TYR A 152 -0.26 5.03 10.07
C TYR A 152 -1.08 4.95 8.81
N ALA A 153 -1.67 6.07 8.41
CA ALA A 153 -2.37 6.17 7.15
C ALA A 153 -2.05 7.49 6.46
N ILE A 154 -2.00 7.45 5.14
CA ILE A 154 -2.01 8.64 4.31
C ILE A 154 -3.42 8.86 3.78
N ALA A 155 -3.76 10.14 3.62
CA ALA A 155 -4.93 10.58 2.87
C ALA A 155 -4.43 11.54 1.80
N SER A 156 -4.73 11.29 0.53
CA SER A 156 -4.30 12.13 -0.58
C SER A 156 -5.48 12.65 -1.38
N ASP A 157 -5.33 13.83 -1.96
CA ASP A 157 -6.36 14.53 -2.74
C ASP A 157 -5.73 14.92 -4.09
N ASP A 158 -6.16 14.26 -5.17
CA ASP A 158 -5.68 14.53 -6.52
C ASP A 158 -6.37 15.70 -7.21
N THR A 159 -7.43 16.24 -6.59
CA THR A 159 -8.15 17.42 -7.09
C THR A 159 -7.39 18.72 -6.80
N LEU A 160 -6.47 18.68 -5.84
CA LEU A 160 -5.61 19.81 -5.50
C LEU A 160 -4.51 20.03 -6.55
N PRO A 161 -4.21 21.30 -6.89
CA PRO A 161 -3.10 21.59 -7.79
C PRO A 161 -1.78 21.18 -7.16
N ALA A 162 -0.80 20.77 -7.98
CA ALA A 162 0.46 20.22 -7.47
C ALA A 162 1.35 21.20 -6.68
N ASN A 163 1.03 22.49 -6.66
CA ASN A 163 1.68 23.47 -5.79
C ASN A 163 1.05 23.56 -4.39
N ALA A 164 -0.01 22.82 -4.11
CA ALA A 164 -0.63 22.68 -2.79
C ALA A 164 -0.26 21.33 -2.16
N PRO A 165 -0.16 21.24 -0.82
CA PRO A 165 0.00 19.96 -0.13
C PRO A 165 -1.18 19.02 -0.42
N ARG A 166 -0.91 17.90 -1.11
CA ARG A 166 -1.92 16.93 -1.56
C ARG A 166 -2.17 15.81 -0.57
N SER A 167 -1.14 15.40 0.16
CA SER A 167 -1.23 14.27 1.09
C SER A 167 -1.12 14.71 2.54
N ARG A 168 -1.78 14.01 3.46
CA ARG A 168 -1.62 14.18 4.91
C ARG A 168 -1.33 12.84 5.57
N LEU A 169 -0.55 12.85 6.65
CA LEU A 169 -0.26 11.65 7.45
C LEU A 169 -1.12 11.67 8.71
N PHE A 170 -1.69 10.51 9.03
CA PHE A 170 -2.47 10.28 10.22
C PHE A 170 -1.91 9.10 11.01
N ARG A 171 -2.08 9.15 12.33
CA ARG A 171 -2.00 7.98 13.20
C ARG A 171 -3.40 7.53 13.56
N ILE A 172 -3.66 6.22 13.53
CA ILE A 172 -4.95 5.60 13.77
C ILE A 172 -4.81 4.60 14.91
N SER A 173 -5.71 4.71 15.89
CA SER A 173 -5.81 3.74 16.98
C SER A 173 -6.31 2.39 16.46
N PRO A 174 -5.55 1.29 16.59
CA PRO A 174 -6.00 -0.03 16.15
C PRO A 174 -7.12 -0.61 17.03
N THR A 175 -7.48 0.04 18.14
CA THR A 175 -8.54 -0.40 19.06
C THR A 175 -9.80 0.46 19.00
N THR A 176 -9.72 1.68 18.47
CA THR A 176 -10.86 2.60 18.42
C THR A 176 -11.13 3.16 17.02
N GLY A 177 -10.25 2.92 16.06
CA GLY A 177 -10.32 3.49 14.71
C GLY A 177 -10.01 4.98 14.66
N LEU A 178 -9.95 5.72 15.77
CA LEU A 178 -9.78 7.17 15.77
C LEU A 178 -8.45 7.60 15.13
N ALA A 179 -8.52 8.44 14.10
CA ALA A 179 -7.35 9.05 13.48
C ALA A 179 -7.00 10.41 14.10
N THR A 180 -5.71 10.74 14.11
CA THR A 180 -5.19 12.06 14.44
C THR A 180 -4.18 12.47 13.39
N GLN A 181 -4.37 13.65 12.79
CA GLN A 181 -3.41 14.18 11.83
C GLN A 181 -2.06 14.46 12.49
N ILE A 182 -1.00 14.16 11.76
CA ILE A 182 0.37 14.49 12.12
C ILE A 182 0.80 15.75 11.36
N GLY A 183 1.44 16.67 12.08
CA GLY A 183 1.89 17.96 11.53
C GLY A 183 1.30 19.13 12.30
N SER A 184 1.90 20.30 12.15
CA SER A 184 1.43 21.55 12.76
C SER A 184 1.92 22.75 11.96
N GLY A 185 1.29 23.91 12.15
CA GLY A 185 1.64 25.12 11.38
C GLY A 185 1.48 24.88 9.88
N ALA A 186 2.53 25.13 9.09
CA ALA A 186 2.49 24.93 7.63
C ALA A 186 2.19 23.46 7.23
N THR A 187 2.65 22.47 8.00
CA THR A 187 2.38 21.06 7.72
C THR A 187 0.99 20.59 8.21
N ALA A 188 0.20 21.48 8.82
CA ALA A 188 -1.21 21.20 9.08
C ALA A 188 -2.04 21.16 7.78
N ALA A 189 -1.58 21.83 6.72
CA ALA A 189 -2.20 21.74 5.40
C ALA A 189 -1.90 20.42 4.69
N GLY A 190 -0.72 19.83 4.95
CA GLY A 190 -0.31 18.52 4.45
C GLY A 190 1.20 18.28 4.50
N LEU A 191 1.61 17.13 3.98
CA LEU A 191 2.99 16.68 3.86
C LEU A 191 3.73 17.53 2.82
N ILE A 192 4.85 18.09 3.25
CA ILE A 192 5.72 18.91 2.41
C ILE A 192 7.12 18.32 2.47
N LYS A 193 7.83 18.36 1.34
CA LYS A 193 9.21 17.90 1.26
C LYS A 193 10.12 18.63 2.25
N THR A 194 11.14 17.94 2.77
CA THR A 194 12.18 18.56 3.58
C THR A 194 13.15 19.34 2.71
N ALA A 195 13.59 20.51 3.18
CA ALA A 195 14.48 21.40 2.42
C ALA A 195 15.87 20.81 2.11
N ASP A 196 16.29 19.78 2.87
CA ASP A 196 17.55 19.06 2.67
C ASP A 196 17.47 17.94 1.62
N SER A 197 16.29 17.68 1.05
CA SER A 197 16.08 16.65 0.03
C SER A 197 16.54 17.09 -1.37
N GLN A 198 17.30 16.23 -2.05
CA GLN A 198 17.72 16.45 -3.45
C GLN A 198 16.90 15.57 -4.41
N GLY A 199 15.74 16.07 -4.84
CA GLY A 199 14.84 15.35 -5.75
C GLY A 199 13.40 15.37 -5.28
N GLY A 200 12.52 14.68 -6.01
CA GLY A 200 11.10 14.59 -5.72
C GLY A 200 10.32 15.90 -5.86
N ASP A 201 9.01 15.78 -5.76
CA ASP A 201 8.06 16.89 -5.77
C ASP A 201 8.02 17.59 -4.40
N GLU A 202 7.71 18.88 -4.41
CA GLU A 202 7.61 19.67 -3.16
C GLU A 202 6.38 19.27 -2.33
N ASN A 203 5.28 18.99 -3.04
CA ASN A 203 4.01 18.54 -2.48
C ASN A 203 3.65 17.18 -3.10
N PRO A 204 4.35 16.10 -2.71
CA PRO A 204 4.14 14.79 -3.32
C PRO A 204 2.72 14.28 -3.09
N TYR A 205 2.19 13.59 -4.10
CA TYR A 205 0.95 12.81 -3.98
C TYR A 205 1.30 11.37 -3.65
N PHE A 206 0.94 10.93 -2.46
CA PHE A 206 1.22 9.57 -2.01
C PHE A 206 0.02 8.66 -2.20
N ASP A 207 0.24 7.45 -2.68
CA ASP A 207 -0.83 6.45 -2.71
C ASP A 207 -0.38 5.06 -2.19
N GLY A 208 0.91 4.83 -1.95
CA GLY A 208 1.39 3.69 -1.16
C GLY A 208 2.04 4.09 0.16
N LEU A 209 1.89 3.27 1.21
CA LEU A 209 2.49 3.49 2.53
C LEU A 209 3.01 2.18 3.15
N ALA A 210 4.23 2.19 3.67
CA ALA A 210 4.82 1.07 4.39
C ALA A 210 5.56 1.51 5.65
N VAL A 211 5.68 0.61 6.64
CA VAL A 211 6.52 0.82 7.82
C VAL A 211 7.53 -0.31 7.92
N THR A 212 8.81 0.07 7.92
CA THR A 212 9.92 -0.88 8.09
C THR A 212 10.06 -1.35 9.53
N ALA A 213 10.78 -2.45 9.74
CA ALA A 213 10.95 -3.06 11.07
C ALA A 213 11.64 -2.15 12.10
N ASP A 214 12.37 -1.12 11.66
CA ASP A 214 12.95 -0.10 12.54
C ASP A 214 12.03 1.10 12.84
N GLY A 215 10.76 1.01 12.40
CA GLY A 215 9.72 2.01 12.66
C GLY A 215 9.76 3.21 11.72
N ARG A 216 10.62 3.24 10.71
CA ARG A 216 10.58 4.29 9.68
C ARG A 216 9.42 4.04 8.71
N ILE A 217 8.71 5.13 8.43
CA ILE A 217 7.54 5.18 7.54
C ILE A 217 8.01 5.63 6.16
N PHE A 218 7.57 4.93 5.11
CA PHE A 218 7.86 5.24 3.73
C PHE A 218 6.59 5.32 2.90
N ALA A 219 6.59 6.18 1.89
CA ALA A 219 5.48 6.32 0.96
C ALA A 219 5.96 6.37 -0.49
N SER A 220 5.12 5.91 -1.42
CA SER A 220 5.34 5.99 -2.86
C SER A 220 4.51 7.09 -3.50
N GLU A 221 5.11 7.75 -4.48
CA GLU A 221 4.47 8.68 -5.41
C GLU A 221 4.81 8.19 -6.81
N ASN A 222 3.90 7.54 -7.52
CA ASN A 222 4.11 7.17 -8.93
C ASN A 222 3.09 7.81 -9.88
N ARG A 223 2.19 8.64 -9.34
CA ARG A 223 1.22 9.47 -10.06
C ARG A 223 1.59 10.95 -9.92
N PHE A 224 1.30 11.75 -10.94
CA PHE A 224 1.31 13.22 -10.89
C PHE A 224 2.63 14.00 -10.71
N ASN A 225 3.79 13.48 -11.10
CA ASN A 225 4.93 14.38 -11.24
C ASN A 225 4.71 15.34 -12.45
N ASN A 226 5.02 16.63 -12.27
CA ASN A 226 4.65 17.66 -13.26
C ASN A 226 5.63 17.80 -14.43
N ASN A 227 6.55 16.85 -14.61
CA ASN A 227 7.67 16.99 -15.53
C ASN A 227 7.64 15.87 -16.58
N ALA A 228 7.70 16.24 -17.86
CA ALA A 228 7.80 15.27 -18.95
C ALA A 228 9.02 14.34 -18.76
N GLY A 229 8.79 13.02 -18.76
CA GLY A 229 9.83 12.02 -18.58
C GLY A 229 10.34 11.89 -17.14
N ALA A 230 9.61 12.39 -16.15
CA ALA A 230 10.00 12.24 -14.77
C ALA A 230 9.61 10.86 -14.21
N ASN A 231 10.26 10.50 -13.11
CA ASN A 231 10.07 9.22 -12.45
C ASN A 231 9.25 9.43 -11.16
N GLY A 232 8.52 8.39 -10.78
CA GLY A 232 7.96 8.28 -9.45
C GLY A 232 9.08 8.25 -8.41
N SER A 233 8.70 8.25 -7.14
CA SER A 233 9.61 8.47 -6.03
C SER A 233 9.18 7.73 -4.78
N ILE A 234 10.16 7.39 -3.95
CA ILE A 234 9.96 6.95 -2.57
C ILE A 234 10.40 8.05 -1.63
N TYR A 235 9.61 8.27 -0.59
CA TYR A 235 9.90 9.23 0.47
C TYR A 235 9.86 8.55 1.82
N GLN A 236 10.69 9.00 2.74
CA GLN A 236 10.53 8.73 4.17
C GLN A 236 9.60 9.79 4.77
N LEU A 237 8.57 9.36 5.49
CA LEU A 237 7.67 10.24 6.21
C LEU A 237 8.07 10.33 7.69
N PHE A 238 7.91 11.52 8.27
CA PHE A 238 8.21 11.75 9.68
C PHE A 238 6.93 11.89 10.50
N ALA A 239 6.72 10.93 11.41
CA ALA A 239 5.63 10.99 12.38
C ALA A 239 5.93 11.87 13.60
N THR A 240 7.22 12.06 13.92
CA THR A 240 7.67 12.70 15.17
C THR A 240 8.86 13.63 14.95
N GLY A 241 9.20 14.41 16.00
CA GLY A 241 10.33 15.33 15.99
C GLY A 241 10.08 16.62 15.20
N ALA A 242 11.15 17.39 14.96
CA ALA A 242 11.08 18.69 14.29
C ALA A 242 10.59 18.62 12.83
N ASN A 243 10.68 17.43 12.22
CA ASN A 243 10.21 17.17 10.87
C ASN A 243 8.81 16.54 10.82
N ALA A 244 8.09 16.40 11.95
CA ALA A 244 6.77 15.78 11.97
C ALA A 244 5.83 16.41 10.93
N GLY A 245 5.20 15.58 10.10
CA GLY A 245 4.37 16.02 8.97
C GLY A 245 5.18 16.47 7.74
N ARG A 246 6.43 16.01 7.58
CA ARG A 246 7.24 16.22 6.37
C ARG A 246 7.63 14.91 5.71
N ALA A 247 8.02 15.02 4.44
CA ALA A 247 8.54 13.93 3.62
C ALA A 247 10.00 14.20 3.20
N ARG A 248 10.89 13.22 3.32
CA ARG A 248 12.25 13.30 2.78
C ARG A 248 12.35 12.39 1.56
N PHE A 249 12.83 12.92 0.45
CA PHE A 249 13.08 12.14 -0.76
C PHE A 249 14.16 11.07 -0.51
N ILE A 250 13.91 9.84 -0.97
CA ILE A 250 14.84 8.72 -0.87
C ILE A 250 15.43 8.36 -2.22
N THR A 251 14.57 8.10 -3.21
CA THR A 251 15.00 7.63 -4.53
C THR A 251 13.89 7.84 -5.54
N ASN A 252 14.24 7.92 -6.82
CA ASN A 252 13.28 7.71 -7.88
C ASN A 252 12.95 6.21 -8.03
N THR A 253 11.81 5.92 -8.65
CA THR A 253 11.33 4.57 -8.94
C THR A 253 11.36 4.33 -10.46
N LEU A 254 10.20 4.44 -11.10
CA LEU A 254 9.93 4.14 -12.50
C LEU A 254 9.34 5.39 -13.18
N PRO A 255 9.34 5.49 -14.51
CA PRO A 255 8.64 6.58 -15.19
C PRO A 255 7.19 6.69 -14.69
N THR A 256 6.77 7.90 -14.36
CA THR A 256 5.38 8.16 -13.93
C THR A 256 4.42 7.90 -15.07
N ASP A 257 3.22 7.53 -14.66
CA ASP A 257 2.07 7.33 -15.52
C ASP A 257 0.86 7.86 -14.76
N VAL A 258 -0.04 8.53 -15.45
CA VAL A 258 -1.14 9.27 -14.81
C VAL A 258 -2.26 8.37 -14.30
N ASN A 259 -2.28 7.11 -14.75
CA ASN A 259 -3.08 6.03 -14.20
C ASN A 259 -2.08 5.01 -13.67
N ARG A 260 -1.46 5.31 -12.52
CA ARG A 260 -0.56 4.37 -11.88
C ARG A 260 -0.56 4.58 -10.38
N ASP A 261 -1.60 4.03 -9.77
CA ASP A 261 -1.69 3.88 -8.34
C ASP A 261 -0.77 2.74 -7.86
N THR A 262 -0.46 2.74 -6.58
CA THR A 262 0.64 1.99 -5.99
C THR A 262 0.36 1.48 -4.58
N GLY A 263 0.40 0.16 -4.43
CA GLY A 263 0.63 -0.46 -3.14
C GLY A 263 2.09 -0.37 -2.69
N LEU A 264 2.33 -0.18 -1.38
CA LEU A 264 3.67 -0.28 -0.80
C LEU A 264 3.64 -1.11 0.48
N ALA A 265 4.48 -2.14 0.57
CA ALA A 265 4.64 -2.94 1.78
C ALA A 265 6.10 -2.99 2.22
N ALA A 266 6.35 -3.39 3.47
CA ALA A 266 7.70 -3.63 3.97
C ALA A 266 7.82 -5.02 4.60
N PHE A 267 8.94 -5.70 4.32
CA PHE A 267 9.34 -6.88 5.07
C PHE A 267 10.79 -6.70 5.55
N GLY A 268 10.97 -6.57 6.86
CA GLY A 268 12.24 -6.12 7.43
C GLY A 268 12.56 -4.69 6.99
N ASN A 269 13.67 -4.52 6.28
CA ASN A 269 14.12 -3.24 5.71
C ASN A 269 14.04 -3.20 4.18
N THR A 270 13.32 -4.15 3.57
CA THR A 270 13.05 -4.15 2.12
C THR A 270 11.65 -3.62 1.89
N LEU A 271 11.52 -2.64 1.01
CA LEU A 271 10.23 -2.19 0.50
C LEU A 271 9.84 -2.98 -0.74
N TYR A 272 8.55 -3.29 -0.85
CA TYR A 272 7.93 -3.93 -1.99
C TYR A 272 6.91 -2.95 -2.56
N LEU A 273 7.21 -2.42 -3.75
CA LEU A 273 6.34 -1.54 -4.51
C LEU A 273 5.51 -2.41 -5.46
N LEU A 274 4.21 -2.41 -5.26
CA LEU A 274 3.21 -3.00 -6.15
C LEU A 274 2.66 -1.88 -7.02
N LEU A 275 2.74 -2.03 -8.33
CA LEU A 275 2.01 -1.16 -9.25
C LEU A 275 0.60 -1.70 -9.44
N GLU A 276 -0.35 -0.82 -9.75
CA GLU A 276 -1.72 -1.16 -10.11
C GLU A 276 -1.82 -2.31 -11.12
N ASP A 277 -0.86 -2.42 -12.06
CA ASP A 277 -0.81 -3.47 -13.09
C ASP A 277 -0.12 -4.78 -12.63
N GLY A 278 0.03 -4.95 -11.32
CA GLY A 278 0.51 -6.17 -10.68
C GLY A 278 2.00 -6.39 -10.73
N ARG A 279 2.76 -5.44 -11.29
CA ARG A 279 4.21 -5.51 -11.30
C ARG A 279 4.77 -5.19 -9.93
N VAL A 280 5.67 -6.05 -9.45
CA VAL A 280 6.33 -5.89 -8.15
C VAL A 280 7.80 -5.50 -8.33
N TYR A 281 8.22 -4.52 -7.55
CA TYR A 281 9.60 -4.08 -7.46
C TYR A 281 10.04 -4.06 -5.99
N THR A 282 11.33 -4.28 -5.77
CA THR A 282 11.94 -4.20 -4.45
C THR A 282 12.89 -3.02 -4.36
N ILE A 283 12.95 -2.39 -3.19
CA ILE A 283 13.92 -1.35 -2.86
C ILE A 283 14.57 -1.74 -1.53
N THR A 284 15.88 -2.01 -1.55
CA THR A 284 16.64 -2.47 -0.38
C THR A 284 17.56 -1.40 0.19
N ASP A 285 18.01 -0.45 -0.64
CA ASP A 285 18.77 0.71 -0.19
C ASP A 285 17.84 1.90 0.06
N LEU A 286 17.50 2.09 1.34
CA LEU A 286 16.62 3.14 1.83
C LEU A 286 17.38 4.40 2.27
N THR A 287 18.62 4.57 1.84
CA THR A 287 19.37 5.82 2.07
C THR A 287 18.95 6.89 1.07
N PRO A 288 18.92 8.18 1.47
CA PRO A 288 18.69 9.28 0.54
C PRO A 288 19.72 9.27 -0.60
N GLY A 289 19.25 9.23 -1.83
CA GLY A 289 20.04 9.36 -3.06
C GLY A 289 19.82 10.70 -3.75
N PRO A 290 20.70 11.07 -4.71
CA PRO A 290 20.47 12.25 -5.55
C PRO A 290 19.32 12.00 -6.53
N ALA A 291 18.67 13.08 -6.94
CA ALA A 291 17.65 13.07 -7.99
C ALA A 291 18.12 12.33 -9.25
N GLY A 292 17.22 11.58 -9.87
CA GLY A 292 17.48 10.79 -11.08
C GLY A 292 18.06 9.40 -10.82
N THR A 293 18.36 9.03 -9.57
CA THR A 293 18.79 7.66 -9.23
C THR A 293 17.57 6.80 -8.96
N ALA A 294 17.39 5.73 -9.73
CA ALA A 294 16.39 4.70 -9.47
C ALA A 294 17.01 3.51 -8.73
N LYS A 295 16.43 3.13 -7.59
CA LYS A 295 16.88 1.99 -6.77
C LYS A 295 15.91 0.80 -6.80
N ALA A 296 14.83 0.89 -7.57
CA ALA A 296 13.84 -0.17 -7.70
C ALA A 296 14.36 -1.32 -8.58
N THR A 297 14.24 -2.55 -8.09
CA THR A 297 14.63 -3.78 -8.80
C THR A 297 13.40 -4.66 -9.01
N ALA A 298 13.13 -5.06 -10.25
CA ALA A 298 12.00 -5.94 -10.56
C ALA A 298 12.12 -7.29 -9.83
N LEU A 299 11.05 -7.71 -9.15
CA LEU A 299 10.98 -9.02 -8.49
C LEU A 299 10.45 -10.04 -9.49
N VAL A 300 11.31 -10.93 -10.00
CA VAL A 300 10.94 -11.86 -11.07
C VAL A 300 10.36 -13.16 -10.51
N PHE A 301 9.19 -13.53 -11.02
CA PHE A 301 8.38 -14.63 -10.53
C PHE A 301 8.34 -15.81 -11.51
N PRO A 302 8.66 -17.05 -11.08
CA PRO A 302 8.59 -18.22 -11.95
C PRO A 302 7.16 -18.53 -12.42
N LEU A 303 6.15 -18.23 -11.62
CA LEU A 303 4.72 -18.43 -11.91
C LEU A 303 3.94 -17.11 -12.04
N GLY A 304 4.64 -16.01 -12.34
CA GLY A 304 4.00 -14.73 -12.68
C GLY A 304 3.17 -14.79 -13.97
N ASN A 305 2.57 -13.68 -14.37
CA ASN A 305 1.77 -13.58 -15.60
C ASN A 305 2.30 -12.49 -16.55
N PRO A 306 3.10 -12.84 -17.59
CA PRO A 306 3.52 -14.20 -17.97
C PRO A 306 4.58 -14.78 -17.03
N ALA A 307 4.82 -16.10 -17.11
CA ALA A 307 5.84 -16.77 -16.32
C ALA A 307 7.25 -16.15 -16.54
N ASN A 308 8.03 -16.01 -15.48
CA ASN A 308 9.33 -15.31 -15.45
C ASN A 308 9.25 -13.79 -15.74
N SER A 309 8.12 -13.17 -15.46
CA SER A 309 7.97 -11.71 -15.38
C SER A 309 7.93 -11.23 -13.93
N ASN A 310 7.88 -9.93 -13.71
CA ASN A 310 7.63 -9.35 -12.40
C ASN A 310 6.15 -9.05 -12.12
N THR A 311 5.24 -9.59 -12.94
CA THR A 311 3.80 -9.38 -12.81
C THR A 311 3.17 -10.55 -12.08
N LEU A 312 2.38 -10.25 -11.04
CA LEU A 312 1.60 -11.23 -10.30
C LEU A 312 0.52 -11.87 -11.18
N SER A 313 0.19 -13.13 -10.92
CA SER A 313 -1.00 -13.75 -11.51
C SER A 313 -2.24 -13.40 -10.69
N THR A 314 -3.35 -13.03 -11.35
CA THR A 314 -4.62 -12.67 -10.70
C THR A 314 -5.76 -13.55 -11.24
N PRO A 315 -5.82 -14.83 -10.87
CA PRO A 315 -6.85 -15.74 -11.37
C PRO A 315 -8.25 -15.31 -10.88
N GLY A 316 -9.26 -15.47 -11.73
CA GLY A 316 -10.64 -15.09 -11.40
C GLY A 316 -10.90 -13.59 -11.50
N CYS A 317 -10.08 -12.88 -12.27
CA CYS A 317 -10.26 -11.45 -12.49
C CYS A 317 -11.58 -11.11 -13.18
N LEU A 318 -12.26 -10.07 -12.68
CA LEU A 318 -13.53 -9.59 -13.21
C LEU A 318 -13.36 -8.52 -14.29
N SER A 319 -12.16 -7.96 -14.45
CA SER A 319 -11.86 -7.03 -15.55
C SER A 319 -11.94 -7.74 -16.90
N THR A 320 -12.28 -7.02 -17.96
CA THR A 320 -12.32 -7.56 -19.34
C THR A 320 -10.92 -7.81 -19.93
N GLY A 321 -9.85 -7.53 -19.16
CA GLY A 321 -8.45 -7.77 -19.51
C GLY A 321 -7.88 -9.05 -18.91
N ALA A 322 -6.63 -9.36 -19.23
CA ALA A 322 -5.91 -10.56 -18.73
C ALA A 322 -5.41 -10.43 -17.27
N PHE A 323 -5.71 -9.31 -16.61
CA PHE A 323 -5.15 -8.92 -15.31
C PHE A 323 -6.14 -8.03 -14.54
N CYS A 324 -6.14 -8.17 -13.22
CA CYS A 324 -6.88 -7.27 -12.34
C CYS A 324 -6.03 -6.06 -12.07
N GLY A 325 -6.18 -5.04 -12.93
CA GLY A 325 -5.65 -3.70 -12.70
C GLY A 325 -6.01 -3.20 -11.31
N ASP A 326 -5.41 -2.08 -10.94
CA ASP A 326 -5.89 -1.28 -9.80
C ASP A 326 -5.71 -2.02 -8.45
N LEU A 327 -4.61 -2.77 -8.32
CA LEU A 327 -4.22 -3.38 -7.04
C LEU A 327 -3.71 -2.34 -6.05
N GLU A 328 -4.49 -2.14 -5.01
CA GLU A 328 -4.23 -1.20 -3.92
C GLU A 328 -4.27 -1.90 -2.56
N GLY A 329 -3.92 -1.16 -1.51
CA GLY A 329 -3.84 -1.69 -0.15
C GLY A 329 -2.96 -2.91 -0.11
N PHE A 330 -1.65 -2.73 -0.25
CA PHE A 330 -0.72 -3.86 -0.28
C PHE A 330 0.00 -4.00 1.05
N ASP A 331 -0.06 -5.18 1.66
CA ASP A 331 0.71 -5.46 2.88
C ASP A 331 1.30 -6.87 2.91
N ILE A 332 2.43 -7.00 3.61
CA ILE A 332 3.15 -8.27 3.82
C ILE A 332 3.27 -8.51 5.33
N PRO A 333 2.42 -9.36 5.91
CA PRO A 333 2.46 -9.64 7.33
C PRO A 333 3.81 -10.20 7.79
N VAL A 334 4.33 -9.66 8.89
CA VAL A 334 5.60 -10.09 9.50
C VAL A 334 5.53 -11.54 9.97
N LEU A 335 4.35 -11.97 10.42
CA LEU A 335 4.06 -13.37 10.73
C LEU A 335 3.12 -13.93 9.68
N PRO A 336 3.36 -15.14 9.15
CA PRO A 336 2.39 -15.79 8.28
C PRO A 336 1.06 -15.84 9.00
N ILE A 337 0.00 -15.37 8.35
CA ILE A 337 -1.33 -15.52 8.89
C ILE A 337 -1.69 -17.00 8.73
N ARG A 338 -1.85 -17.71 9.85
CA ARG A 338 -2.09 -19.15 9.94
C ARG A 338 -3.40 -19.44 10.61
#